data_AF-A0A1W9QS43-F1
#
_entry.id   AF-A0A1W9QS43-F1
#
_cell.length_a   1.000
_cell.length_b   1.000
_cell.length_c   1.000
_cell.angle_alpha   90.00
_cell.angle_beta   90.00
_cell.angle_gamma   90.00
#
_symmetry.space_group_name_H-M   'P 1'
#
loop_
_entity.id
_entity.type
_entity.pdbx_description
1 polymer ?
#
loop_
_entity_poly.entity_id
_entity_poly.type
_entity_poly.pdbx_seq_one_letter_code
_entity_poly.pdbx_strand_id
1 'polypeptide(L)'
;MSDFEVDGNSLESNTHLFSGKEPEIYYQINNIICHAAFTSPYRYNEGILKKAHAVAIRERFIDVIINFIREKIDDTILRIEMANIEGESRFYVQTENAANSIDITKYGEGVQRVFEIALMMGYCQNGILCIDEFESAIHKSLLVDFSKFVHELAERFNVQVFLSTHSKECIDAFVENKYKNNEITAYALSEKSDGQIECKYVDGKRLESLIDSINIDIRG
;
A
#
# COMPACT_ATOMS: atom_id res chain seq x y z
N MET A 1 15.71 -16.15 -4.13
CA MET A 1 16.53 -16.97 -3.22
C MET A 1 17.20 -16.00 -2.27
N SER A 2 16.98 -16.19 -0.98
CA SER A 2 17.59 -15.38 0.08
C SER A 2 18.12 -16.33 1.15
N ASP A 3 19.41 -16.21 1.44
CA ASP A 3 20.13 -17.10 2.35
C ASP A 3 20.51 -16.32 3.61
N PHE A 4 20.24 -16.90 4.77
CA PHE A 4 20.50 -16.28 6.06
C PHE A 4 21.11 -17.27 7.05
N GLU A 5 22.09 -16.83 7.85
CA GLU A 5 22.60 -17.59 9.00
C GLU A 5 21.96 -17.07 10.30
N VAL A 6 21.33 -17.96 11.06
CA VAL A 6 20.83 -17.68 12.41
C VAL A 6 21.30 -18.80 13.34
N ASP A 7 22.03 -18.45 14.41
CA ASP A 7 22.57 -19.38 15.41
C ASP A 7 23.31 -20.60 14.82
N GLY A 8 24.05 -20.40 13.73
CA GLY A 8 24.82 -21.45 13.05
C GLY A 8 24.01 -22.36 12.12
N ASN A 9 22.73 -22.06 11.87
CA ASN A 9 21.92 -22.74 10.86
C ASN A 9 21.76 -21.85 9.62
N SER A 10 22.06 -22.41 8.45
CA SER A 10 21.76 -21.79 7.15
C SER A 10 20.30 -22.02 6.81
N LEU A 11 19.55 -20.93 6.57
CA LEU A 11 18.14 -20.95 6.20
C LEU A 11 17.99 -20.39 4.79
N GLU A 12 17.32 -21.15 3.92
CA GLU A 12 16.98 -20.74 2.57
C GLU A 12 15.49 -20.41 2.46
N SER A 13 15.17 -19.30 1.80
CA SER A 13 13.82 -18.95 1.38
C SER A 13 13.78 -18.74 -0.13
N ASN A 14 12.85 -19.43 -0.79
CA ASN A 14 12.63 -19.37 -2.23
C ASN A 14 11.17 -19.01 -2.54
N THR A 15 10.99 -17.92 -3.28
CA THR A 15 9.69 -17.47 -3.77
C THR A 15 9.68 -17.58 -5.29
N HIS A 16 8.84 -18.45 -5.83
CA HIS A 16 8.59 -18.52 -7.27
C HIS A 16 7.34 -17.70 -7.61
N LEU A 17 7.54 -16.68 -8.44
CA LEU A 17 6.49 -15.80 -8.92
C LEU A 17 6.13 -16.23 -10.34
N PHE A 18 4.90 -16.69 -10.54
CA PHE A 18 4.37 -17.09 -11.85
C PHE A 18 3.27 -16.12 -12.31
N SER A 19 3.21 -15.85 -13.61
CA SER A 19 2.06 -15.13 -14.19
C SER A 19 0.86 -16.09 -14.25
N GLY A 20 -0.18 -15.81 -13.46
CA GLY A 20 -1.45 -16.58 -13.47
C GLY A 20 -1.53 -17.80 -12.55
N LYS A 21 -0.59 -17.98 -11.61
CA LYS A 21 -0.68 -18.98 -10.53
C LYS A 21 -0.36 -18.36 -9.18
N GLU A 22 -0.91 -18.96 -8.12
CA GLU A 22 -0.51 -18.66 -6.73
C GLU A 22 1.02 -18.79 -6.58
N PRO A 23 1.69 -17.87 -5.87
CA PRO A 23 3.12 -17.97 -5.59
C PRO A 23 3.45 -19.23 -4.82
N GLU A 24 4.51 -19.93 -5.23
CA GLU A 24 5.05 -21.03 -4.42
C GLU A 24 6.17 -20.48 -3.54
N ILE A 25 5.98 -20.63 -2.23
CA ILE A 25 6.99 -20.23 -1.24
C ILE A 25 7.49 -21.45 -0.49
N TYR A 26 8.79 -21.69 -0.57
CA TYR A 26 9.47 -22.81 0.10
C TYR A 26 10.33 -22.27 1.24
N TYR A 27 10.13 -22.83 2.44
CA TYR A 27 10.90 -22.52 3.64
C TYR A 27 11.42 -23.82 4.28
N GLN A 28 12.69 -23.85 4.69
CA GLN A 28 13.22 -24.95 5.53
C GLN A 28 12.70 -24.88 6.97
N ILE A 29 12.55 -23.68 7.53
CA ILE A 29 11.99 -23.40 8.87
C ILE A 29 11.12 -22.13 8.78
N ASN A 30 9.91 -22.15 9.35
CA ASN A 30 9.04 -20.98 9.41
C ASN A 30 9.35 -20.14 10.66
N ASN A 31 10.20 -19.12 10.51
CA ASN A 31 10.34 -18.06 11.50
C ASN A 31 9.64 -16.80 10.98
N ILE A 32 8.55 -16.39 11.63
CA ILE A 32 7.89 -15.11 11.31
C ILE A 32 8.66 -14.01 12.04
N ILE A 33 9.50 -13.27 11.30
CA ILE A 33 10.29 -12.16 11.85
C ILE A 33 9.40 -10.95 12.09
N CYS A 34 8.51 -10.64 11.14
CA CYS A 34 7.48 -9.60 11.25
C CYS A 34 6.33 -9.88 10.27
N HIS A 35 5.23 -9.16 10.42
CA HIS A 35 4.14 -9.18 9.42
C HIS A 35 4.57 -8.38 8.19
N ALA A 36 4.60 -9.02 7.03
CA ALA A 36 4.92 -8.38 5.77
C ALA A 36 3.83 -8.68 4.72
N ALA A 37 3.54 -7.68 3.88
CA ALA A 37 2.64 -7.83 2.75
C ALA A 37 3.13 -7.03 1.54
N PHE A 38 2.65 -7.43 0.37
CA PHE A 38 2.88 -6.75 -0.89
C PHE A 38 1.54 -6.57 -1.61
N THR A 39 1.29 -5.36 -2.11
CA THR A 39 0.10 -5.06 -2.93
C THR A 39 0.53 -4.37 -4.22
N SER A 40 -0.15 -4.69 -5.32
CA SER A 40 0.06 -4.12 -6.66
C SER A 40 -1.29 -4.07 -7.36
N PRO A 41 -1.60 -3.05 -8.18
CA PRO A 41 -2.84 -3.02 -8.95
C PRO A 41 -2.95 -4.20 -9.93
N TYR A 42 -1.83 -4.84 -10.26
CA TYR A 42 -1.78 -6.00 -11.16
C TYR A 42 -1.95 -7.33 -10.43
N ARG A 43 -2.10 -7.33 -9.09
CA ARG A 43 -2.20 -8.53 -8.27
C ARG A 43 -3.21 -8.38 -7.16
N TYR A 44 -4.31 -9.12 -7.28
CA TYR A 44 -5.33 -9.17 -6.23
C TYR A 44 -5.11 -10.38 -5.32
N ASN A 45 -4.78 -10.14 -4.03
CA ASN A 45 -4.62 -11.19 -3.04
C ASN A 45 -5.82 -11.24 -2.08
N GLU A 46 -6.85 -11.97 -2.48
CA GLU A 46 -8.07 -12.14 -1.69
C GLU A 46 -7.80 -12.69 -0.28
N GLY A 47 -6.87 -13.63 -0.14
CA GLY A 47 -6.60 -14.29 1.12
C GLY A 47 -6.04 -13.34 2.18
N ILE A 48 -5.08 -12.51 1.80
CA ILE A 48 -4.50 -11.50 2.70
C ILE A 48 -5.51 -10.40 3.00
N LEU A 49 -6.25 -9.92 1.98
CA LEU A 49 -7.25 -8.88 2.18
C LEU A 49 -8.35 -9.29 3.16
N LYS A 50 -8.78 -10.56 3.11
CA LYS A 50 -9.74 -11.12 4.08
C LYS A 50 -9.20 -11.08 5.51
N LYS A 51 -7.94 -11.48 5.69
CA LYS A 51 -7.26 -11.44 7.00
C LYS A 51 -7.09 -10.01 7.49
N ALA A 52 -6.67 -9.09 6.63
CA ALA A 52 -6.47 -7.68 6.96
C ALA A 52 -7.77 -7.02 7.43
N HIS A 53 -8.88 -7.26 6.73
CA HIS A 53 -10.19 -6.81 7.16
C HIS A 53 -10.61 -7.38 8.53
N ALA A 54 -10.36 -8.68 8.77
CA ALA A 54 -10.65 -9.28 10.07
C ALA A 54 -9.83 -8.63 11.20
N VAL A 55 -8.56 -8.30 10.95
CA VAL A 55 -7.72 -7.52 11.89
C VAL A 55 -8.32 -6.12 12.08
N ALA A 56 -8.79 -5.47 11.02
CA ALA A 56 -9.41 -4.14 11.08
C ALA A 56 -10.63 -4.04 11.97
N ILE A 57 -11.49 -5.05 11.89
CA ILE A 57 -12.66 -5.16 12.78
C ILE A 57 -12.19 -5.44 14.20
N ARG A 58 -11.31 -6.43 14.39
CA ARG A 58 -10.87 -6.89 15.72
C ARG A 58 -10.20 -5.76 16.51
N GLU A 59 -9.31 -5.01 15.87
CA GLU A 59 -8.58 -3.90 16.48
C GLU A 59 -9.33 -2.56 16.41
N ARG A 60 -10.57 -2.56 15.88
CA ARG A 60 -11.43 -1.37 15.74
C ARG A 60 -10.76 -0.22 14.97
N PHE A 61 -9.94 -0.54 13.97
CA PHE A 61 -9.35 0.48 13.10
C PHE A 61 -10.15 0.70 11.81
N ILE A 62 -11.10 -0.18 11.50
CA ILE A 62 -11.93 -0.06 10.29
C ILE A 62 -12.62 1.31 10.18
N ASP A 63 -13.09 1.86 11.29
CA ASP A 63 -13.76 3.18 11.34
C ASP A 63 -12.85 4.32 10.86
N VAL A 64 -11.54 4.22 11.13
CA VAL A 64 -10.55 5.22 10.68
C VAL A 64 -10.48 5.24 9.15
N ILE A 65 -10.52 4.06 8.53
CA ILE A 65 -10.49 3.92 7.06
C ILE A 65 -11.79 4.45 6.47
N ILE A 66 -12.93 4.05 7.03
CA ILE A 66 -14.24 4.46 6.53
C ILE A 66 -14.39 5.97 6.66
N ASN A 67 -13.99 6.57 7.78
CA ASN A 67 -14.04 8.03 7.97
C ASN A 67 -13.17 8.77 6.95
N PHE A 68 -11.95 8.29 6.66
CA PHE A 68 -11.13 8.88 5.61
C PHE A 68 -11.83 8.83 4.24
N ILE A 69 -12.36 7.66 3.84
CA ILE A 69 -13.08 7.48 2.57
C ILE A 69 -14.29 8.42 2.50
N ARG A 70 -15.04 8.56 3.60
CA ARG A 70 -16.20 9.45 3.67
C ARG A 70 -15.84 10.91 3.52
N GLU A 71 -14.85 11.37 4.29
CA GLU A 71 -14.47 12.78 4.33
C GLU A 71 -13.80 13.24 3.03
N LYS A 72 -13.08 12.33 2.35
CA LYS A 72 -12.21 12.69 1.22
C LYS A 72 -12.70 12.20 -0.14
N ILE A 73 -13.60 11.23 -0.19
CA ILE A 73 -14.04 10.61 -1.45
C ILE A 73 -15.55 10.70 -1.64
N ASP A 74 -16.34 10.12 -0.74
CA ASP A 74 -17.80 10.03 -0.87
C ASP A 74 -18.47 9.97 0.51
N ASP A 75 -19.06 11.09 0.92
CA ASP A 75 -19.68 11.28 2.24
C ASP A 75 -20.93 10.42 2.46
N THR A 76 -21.53 9.93 1.37
CA THR A 76 -22.72 9.07 1.40
C THR A 76 -22.40 7.63 1.80
N ILE A 77 -21.13 7.22 1.75
CA ILE A 77 -20.70 5.89 2.23
C ILE A 77 -20.92 5.82 3.73
N LEU A 78 -21.60 4.77 4.19
CA LEU A 78 -21.84 4.54 5.61
C LEU A 78 -20.89 3.50 6.19
N ARG A 79 -20.65 2.42 5.43
CA ARG A 79 -19.77 1.32 5.83
C ARG A 79 -19.37 0.47 4.63
N ILE A 80 -18.25 -0.23 4.78
CA ILE A 80 -17.79 -1.27 3.88
C ILE A 80 -17.66 -2.54 4.71
N GLU A 81 -18.44 -3.57 4.37
CA GLU A 81 -18.49 -4.83 5.11
C GLU A 81 -18.24 -6.01 4.17
N MET A 82 -17.63 -7.06 4.71
CA MET A 82 -17.45 -8.31 3.98
C MET A 82 -18.64 -9.23 4.20
N ALA A 83 -19.25 -9.69 3.11
CA ALA A 83 -20.23 -10.76 3.14
C ALA A 83 -19.64 -12.04 2.52
N ASN A 84 -20.01 -13.19 3.09
CA ASN A 84 -19.71 -14.49 2.50
C ASN A 84 -20.99 -15.05 1.87
N ILE A 85 -20.99 -15.19 0.55
CA ILE A 85 -22.11 -15.70 -0.24
C ILE A 85 -21.60 -16.92 -1.00
N GLU A 86 -22.17 -18.09 -0.70
CA GLU A 86 -21.83 -19.35 -1.38
C GLU A 86 -20.33 -19.72 -1.35
N GLY A 87 -19.60 -19.28 -0.31
CA GLY A 87 -18.17 -19.54 -0.16
C GLY A 87 -17.26 -18.46 -0.75
N GLU A 88 -17.83 -17.50 -1.49
CA GLU A 88 -17.11 -16.32 -1.97
C GLU A 88 -17.25 -15.18 -0.97
N SER A 89 -16.12 -14.59 -0.56
CA SER A 89 -16.14 -13.42 0.32
C SER A 89 -15.92 -12.15 -0.50
N ARG A 90 -16.89 -11.24 -0.46
CA ARG A 90 -16.89 -9.98 -1.21
C ARG A 90 -17.16 -8.81 -0.28
N PHE A 91 -16.61 -7.66 -0.62
CA PHE A 91 -16.90 -6.42 0.08
C PHE A 91 -18.11 -5.73 -0.53
N TYR A 92 -18.99 -5.25 0.34
CA TYR A 92 -20.17 -4.49 -0.02
C TYR A 92 -20.14 -3.13 0.67
N VAL A 93 -20.43 -2.10 -0.10
CA VAL A 93 -20.55 -0.72 0.36
C VAL A 93 -22.01 -0.43 0.63
N GLN A 94 -22.33 0.03 1.84
CA GLN A 94 -23.62 0.62 2.13
C GLN A 94 -23.52 2.14 2.03
N THR A 95 -24.52 2.76 1.41
CA THR A 95 -24.67 4.22 1.32
C THR A 95 -26.00 4.69 1.89
N GLU A 96 -26.12 5.99 2.11
CA GLU A 96 -27.38 6.62 2.53
C GLU A 96 -28.49 6.53 1.47
N ASN A 97 -28.11 6.57 0.20
CA ASN A 97 -29.05 6.73 -0.92
C ASN A 97 -29.48 5.41 -1.58
N ALA A 98 -28.81 4.30 -1.26
CA ALA A 98 -29.10 2.99 -1.85
C ALA A 98 -29.93 2.11 -0.91
N ALA A 99 -30.97 1.48 -1.45
CA ALA A 99 -31.80 0.53 -0.71
C ALA A 99 -31.06 -0.76 -0.34
N ASN A 100 -30.05 -1.16 -1.14
CA ASN A 100 -29.26 -2.36 -0.96
C ASN A 100 -27.77 -2.02 -1.01
N SER A 101 -26.96 -2.79 -0.28
CA SER A 101 -25.50 -2.69 -0.37
C SER A 101 -25.01 -3.07 -1.76
N ILE A 102 -23.98 -2.38 -2.24
CA ILE A 102 -23.44 -2.52 -3.58
C ILE A 102 -22.07 -3.18 -3.49
N ASP A 103 -21.78 -4.14 -4.36
CA ASP A 103 -20.46 -4.77 -4.46
C ASP A 103 -19.38 -3.67 -4.68
N ILE A 104 -18.29 -3.71 -3.92
CA ILE A 104 -17.23 -2.69 -3.98
C ILE A 104 -16.60 -2.60 -5.38
N THR A 105 -16.67 -3.66 -6.18
CA THR A 105 -16.19 -3.67 -7.56
C THR A 105 -16.95 -2.71 -8.47
N LYS A 106 -18.18 -2.33 -8.08
CA LYS A 106 -18.98 -1.31 -8.76
C LYS A 106 -18.67 0.11 -8.28
N TYR A 107 -17.88 0.24 -7.21
CA TYR A 107 -17.29 1.50 -6.79
C TYR A 107 -15.97 1.74 -7.55
N GLY A 108 -15.60 3.01 -7.68
CA GLY A 108 -14.38 3.39 -8.41
C GLY A 108 -13.14 2.67 -7.88
N GLU A 109 -12.25 2.27 -8.79
CA GLU A 109 -11.01 1.55 -8.47
C GLU A 109 -10.14 2.28 -7.43
N GLY A 110 -10.17 3.61 -7.40
CA GLY A 110 -9.50 4.40 -6.36
C GLY A 110 -10.01 4.14 -4.94
N VAL A 111 -11.32 3.90 -4.74
CA VAL A 111 -11.88 3.53 -3.42
C VAL A 111 -11.38 2.16 -3.00
N GLN A 112 -11.39 1.21 -3.95
CA GLN A 112 -10.88 -0.14 -3.71
C GLN A 112 -9.40 -0.09 -3.32
N ARG A 113 -8.60 0.72 -4.03
CA ARG A 113 -7.16 0.89 -3.76
C ARG A 113 -6.88 1.52 -2.41
N VAL A 114 -7.57 2.61 -2.07
CA VAL A 114 -7.45 3.27 -0.76
C VAL A 114 -7.82 2.32 0.37
N PHE A 115 -8.94 1.60 0.22
CA PHE A 115 -9.43 0.64 1.20
C PHE A 115 -8.45 -0.52 1.39
N GLU A 116 -7.95 -1.10 0.29
CA GLU A 116 -6.96 -2.19 0.30
C GLU A 116 -5.68 -1.78 1.04
N ILE A 117 -5.05 -0.67 0.62
CA ILE A 117 -3.80 -0.19 1.22
C ILE A 117 -4.01 0.10 2.71
N ALA A 118 -5.08 0.79 3.08
CA ALA A 118 -5.36 1.12 4.48
C ALA A 118 -5.59 -0.12 5.35
N LEU A 119 -6.23 -1.17 4.81
CA LEU A 119 -6.35 -2.46 5.48
C LEU A 119 -4.98 -3.13 5.65
N MET A 120 -4.14 -3.11 4.61
CA MET A 120 -2.79 -3.68 4.65
C MET A 120 -1.91 -2.99 5.69
N MET A 121 -2.04 -1.67 5.88
CA MET A 121 -1.30 -0.94 6.91
C MET A 121 -1.55 -1.51 8.31
N GLY A 122 -2.81 -1.77 8.67
CA GLY A 122 -3.11 -2.37 9.98
C GLY A 122 -2.76 -3.86 10.06
N TYR A 123 -2.83 -4.60 8.95
CA TYR A 123 -2.39 -5.99 8.89
C TYR A 123 -0.87 -6.14 9.12
N CYS A 124 -0.07 -5.20 8.60
CA CYS A 124 1.38 -5.18 8.72
C CYS A 124 1.90 -4.53 10.02
N GLN A 125 1.05 -4.29 11.03
CA GLN A 125 1.45 -3.62 12.26
C GLN A 125 2.74 -4.21 12.87
N ASN A 126 3.69 -3.33 13.21
CA ASN A 126 5.06 -3.65 13.62
C ASN A 126 5.87 -4.43 12.57
N GLY A 127 5.70 -4.08 11.30
CA GLY A 127 6.24 -4.84 10.17
C GLY A 127 6.46 -4.00 8.92
N ILE A 128 6.31 -4.63 7.76
CA ILE A 128 6.68 -4.03 6.47
C ILE A 128 5.51 -4.10 5.49
N LEU A 129 5.25 -3.02 4.76
CA LEU A 129 4.33 -3.02 3.64
C LEU A 129 5.04 -2.54 2.38
N CYS A 130 4.97 -3.35 1.33
CA CYS A 130 5.45 -2.98 -0.01
C CYS A 130 4.25 -2.67 -0.90
N ILE A 131 4.21 -1.46 -1.47
CA ILE A 131 3.12 -0.97 -2.32
C ILE A 131 3.69 -0.68 -3.70
N ASP A 132 3.33 -1.49 -4.68
CA ASP A 132 3.67 -1.25 -6.06
C ASP A 132 2.62 -0.37 -6.74
N GLU A 133 3.03 0.66 -7.48
CA GLU A 133 2.16 1.65 -8.13
C GLU A 133 1.15 2.23 -7.12
N PHE A 134 1.67 3.02 -6.17
CA PHE A 134 0.90 3.59 -5.06
C PHE A 134 -0.34 4.35 -5.54
N GLU A 135 -0.17 5.22 -6.54
CA GLU A 135 -1.18 6.12 -7.08
C GLU A 135 -2.19 5.47 -8.02
N SER A 136 -2.05 4.18 -8.32
CA SER A 136 -2.86 3.52 -9.34
C SER A 136 -4.36 3.70 -9.09
N ALA A 137 -5.07 4.18 -10.10
CA ALA A 137 -6.50 4.51 -10.07
C ALA A 137 -6.94 5.58 -9.03
N ILE A 138 -6.00 6.22 -8.34
CA ILE A 138 -6.27 7.31 -7.40
C ILE A 138 -6.25 8.63 -8.16
N HIS A 139 -7.34 9.40 -8.07
CA HIS A 139 -7.40 10.71 -8.70
C HIS A 139 -6.40 11.66 -8.05
N LYS A 140 -5.70 12.46 -8.84
CA LYS A 140 -4.62 13.36 -8.37
C LYS A 140 -5.02 14.29 -7.22
N SER A 141 -6.28 14.73 -7.17
CA SER A 141 -6.78 15.61 -6.10
C SER A 141 -6.80 14.94 -4.72
N LEU A 142 -6.77 13.61 -4.68
CA LEU A 142 -6.78 12.82 -3.44
C LEU A 142 -5.36 12.45 -2.98
N LEU A 143 -4.34 12.55 -3.84
CA LEU A 143 -2.99 12.04 -3.53
C LEU A 143 -2.36 12.72 -2.31
N VAL A 144 -2.54 14.03 -2.13
CA VAL A 144 -2.00 14.75 -0.96
C VAL A 144 -2.64 14.25 0.33
N ASP A 145 -3.97 14.15 0.36
CA ASP A 145 -4.71 13.65 1.53
C ASP A 145 -4.39 12.17 1.81
N PHE A 146 -4.29 11.35 0.76
CA PHE A 146 -4.04 9.92 0.90
C PHE A 146 -2.59 9.60 1.30
N SER A 147 -1.60 10.29 0.72
CA SER A 147 -0.20 10.15 1.14
C SER A 147 -0.03 10.55 2.61
N LYS A 148 -0.69 11.63 3.05
CA LYS A 148 -0.74 12.02 4.46
C LYS A 148 -1.34 10.91 5.33
N PHE A 149 -2.49 10.38 4.93
CA PHE A 149 -3.17 9.33 5.65
C PHE A 149 -2.29 8.08 5.81
N VAL A 150 -1.61 7.67 4.73
CA VAL A 150 -0.68 6.52 4.76
C VAL A 150 0.51 6.78 5.69
N HIS A 151 1.08 7.99 5.69
CA HIS A 151 2.11 8.40 6.64
C HIS A 151 1.63 8.33 8.10
N GLU A 152 0.43 8.83 8.39
CA GLU A 152 -0.17 8.76 9.73
C GLU A 152 -0.41 7.31 10.17
N LEU A 153 -0.88 6.45 9.25
CA LEU A 153 -1.03 5.01 9.51
C LEU A 153 0.33 4.31 9.72
N ALA A 154 1.37 4.72 8.98
CA ALA A 154 2.72 4.16 9.11
C ALA A 154 3.30 4.44 10.49
N GLU A 155 3.16 5.68 10.98
CA GLU A 155 3.53 6.02 12.36
C GLU A 155 2.68 5.24 13.37
N ARG A 156 1.36 5.29 13.23
CA ARG A 156 0.41 4.69 14.19
C ARG A 156 0.63 3.19 14.36
N PHE A 157 0.87 2.48 13.27
CA PHE A 157 1.04 1.03 13.27
C PHE A 157 2.49 0.59 13.32
N ASN A 158 3.44 1.53 13.36
CA ASN A 158 4.88 1.25 13.31
C ASN A 158 5.22 0.35 12.12
N VAL A 159 4.82 0.79 10.92
CA VAL A 159 5.01 0.06 9.66
C VAL A 159 6.06 0.76 8.82
N GLN A 160 7.07 0.02 8.39
CA GLN A 160 7.99 0.50 7.37
C GLN A 160 7.34 0.30 5.99
N VAL A 161 7.11 1.40 5.27
CA VAL A 161 6.48 1.37 3.95
C VAL A 161 7.56 1.52 2.87
N PHE A 162 7.55 0.60 1.92
CA PHE A 162 8.26 0.73 0.66
C PHE A 162 7.23 0.92 -0.45
N LEU A 163 7.41 1.94 -1.29
CA LEU A 163 6.48 2.17 -2.40
C LEU A 163 7.22 2.44 -3.70
N SER A 164 6.62 2.01 -4.81
CA SER A 164 7.02 2.39 -6.16
C SER A 164 5.99 3.34 -6.75
N THR A 165 6.47 4.24 -7.60
CA THR A 165 5.63 5.19 -8.33
C THR A 165 6.39 5.67 -9.56
N HIS A 166 5.65 5.90 -10.65
CA HIS A 166 6.15 6.62 -11.81
C HIS A 166 5.49 8.00 -11.96
N SER A 167 4.55 8.34 -11.08
CA SER A 167 3.84 9.61 -11.08
C SER A 167 4.61 10.71 -10.34
N LYS A 168 4.86 11.81 -11.05
CA LYS A 168 5.38 13.03 -10.44
C LYS A 168 4.39 13.58 -9.42
N GLU A 169 3.09 13.54 -9.72
CA GLU A 169 2.04 14.01 -8.81
C GLU A 169 2.02 13.22 -7.48
N CYS A 170 2.33 11.93 -7.52
CA CYS A 170 2.48 11.10 -6.33
C CYS A 170 3.69 11.53 -5.49
N ILE A 171 4.84 11.73 -6.14
CA ILE A 171 6.06 12.22 -5.47
C ILE A 171 5.82 13.61 -4.84
N ASP A 172 5.23 14.53 -5.61
CA ASP A 172 4.86 15.87 -5.14
C ASP A 172 3.93 15.76 -3.93
N ALA A 173 2.90 14.91 -3.99
CA ALA A 173 1.96 14.73 -2.89
C ALA A 173 2.61 14.26 -1.57
N PHE A 174 3.60 13.37 -1.64
CA PHE A 174 4.34 12.91 -0.45
C PHE A 174 5.13 14.03 0.23
N VAL A 175 5.55 15.05 -0.51
CA VAL A 175 6.26 16.22 0.02
C VAL A 175 5.28 17.33 0.42
N GLU A 176 4.25 17.58 -0.39
CA GLU A 176 3.25 18.61 -0.19
C GLU A 176 2.34 18.36 1.02
N ASN A 177 2.17 17.11 1.44
CA ASN A 177 1.40 16.80 2.63
C ASN A 177 2.03 17.32 3.94
N LYS A 178 3.32 17.70 3.91
CA LYS A 178 4.12 18.27 5.01
C LYS A 178 4.16 17.43 6.29
N TYR A 179 3.80 16.15 6.21
CA TYR A 179 3.83 15.25 7.35
C TYR A 179 5.17 14.53 7.42
N LYS A 180 6.05 15.03 8.30
CA LYS A 180 7.37 14.45 8.61
C LYS A 180 8.23 14.08 7.39
N ASN A 181 8.39 15.03 6.46
CA ASN A 181 9.19 14.84 5.25
C ASN A 181 10.63 14.33 5.51
N ASN A 182 11.17 14.54 6.72
CA ASN A 182 12.47 14.02 7.15
C ASN A 182 12.52 12.50 7.34
N GLU A 183 11.38 11.81 7.36
CA GLU A 183 11.28 10.34 7.44
C GLU A 183 11.16 9.71 6.03
N ILE A 184 11.03 10.52 4.97
CA ILE A 184 10.97 10.06 3.58
C ILE A 184 12.39 9.85 3.04
N THR A 185 12.57 8.78 2.28
CA THR A 185 13.74 8.53 1.44
C THR A 185 13.29 8.12 0.05
N ALA A 186 13.95 8.64 -0.99
CA ALA A 186 13.66 8.32 -2.37
C ALA A 186 14.88 7.71 -3.08
N TYR A 187 14.60 6.74 -3.95
CA TYR A 187 15.57 6.11 -4.84
C TYR A 187 15.06 6.24 -6.27
N ALA A 188 15.71 7.06 -7.09
CA ALA A 188 15.40 7.16 -8.51
C ALA A 188 16.18 6.10 -9.27
N LEU A 189 15.46 5.24 -9.99
CA LEU A 189 16.02 4.17 -10.80
C LEU A 189 15.95 4.57 -12.27
N SER A 190 17.08 4.49 -12.98
CA SER A 190 17.16 4.80 -14.42
C SER A 190 18.03 3.79 -15.15
N GLU A 191 17.60 3.35 -16.34
CA GLU A 191 18.38 2.44 -17.18
C GLU A 191 19.41 3.21 -18.01
N LYS A 192 20.67 2.79 -17.98
CA LYS A 192 21.75 3.32 -18.80
C LYS A 192 21.69 2.74 -20.21
N SER A 193 22.38 3.39 -21.14
CA SER A 193 22.48 2.97 -22.55
C SER A 193 23.06 1.57 -22.75
N ASP A 194 23.77 1.04 -21.75
CA ASP A 194 24.36 -0.30 -21.75
C ASP A 194 23.47 -1.35 -21.04
N GLY A 195 22.25 -0.99 -20.64
CA GLY A 195 21.30 -1.85 -19.94
C GLY A 195 21.53 -1.99 -18.43
N GLN A 196 22.51 -1.28 -17.86
CA GLN A 196 22.71 -1.28 -16.41
C GLN A 196 21.72 -0.33 -15.71
N ILE A 197 21.16 -0.74 -14.57
CA ILE A 197 20.32 0.13 -13.74
C ILE A 197 21.21 1.02 -12.87
N GLU A 198 21.05 2.33 -13.01
CA GLU A 198 21.58 3.33 -12.09
C GLU A 198 20.55 3.64 -10.99
N CYS A 199 21.01 3.72 -9.75
CA CYS A 199 20.21 4.12 -8.62
C CYS A 199 20.75 5.41 -8.01
N LYS A 200 19.92 6.45 -7.94
CA LYS A 200 20.24 7.73 -7.30
C LYS A 200 19.46 7.87 -6.00
N TYR A 201 20.19 7.97 -4.91
CA TYR A 201 19.63 8.23 -3.58
C TYR A 201 19.33 9.72 -3.40
N VAL A 202 18.14 10.03 -2.88
CA VAL A 202 17.71 11.37 -2.51
C VAL A 202 17.05 11.29 -1.13
N ASP A 203 17.63 11.98 -0.15
CA ASP A 203 16.99 12.12 1.17
C ASP A 203 15.77 13.06 1.11
N GLY A 204 14.84 12.93 2.06
CA GLY A 204 13.58 13.68 2.05
C GLY A 204 13.72 15.20 2.05
N LYS A 205 14.73 15.78 2.73
CA LYS A 205 14.95 17.24 2.73
C LYS A 205 15.43 17.74 1.37
N ARG A 206 16.32 16.97 0.74
CA ARG A 206 16.79 17.25 -0.62
C ARG A 206 15.67 17.05 -1.64
N LEU A 207 14.81 16.04 -1.46
CA LEU A 207 13.65 15.82 -2.31
C LEU A 207 12.70 17.03 -2.27
N GLU A 208 12.36 17.51 -1.07
CA GLU A 208 11.56 18.72 -0.89
C GLU A 208 12.19 19.93 -1.59
N SER A 209 13.50 20.13 -1.41
CA SER A 209 14.22 21.22 -2.08
C SER A 209 14.21 21.10 -3.61
N LEU A 210 14.31 19.88 -4.16
CA LEU A 210 14.31 19.64 -5.61
C LEU A 210 12.94 19.92 -6.24
N ILE A 211 11.86 19.55 -5.54
CA ILE A 211 10.48 19.83 -5.97
C ILE A 211 10.22 21.34 -5.91
N ASP A 212 10.54 21.99 -4.79
CA ASP A 212 10.29 23.41 -4.56
C ASP A 212 11.10 24.32 -5.50
N SER A 213 12.35 23.96 -5.80
CA SER A 213 13.29 24.88 -6.47
C SER A 213 13.23 24.83 -7.99
N ILE A 214 12.81 23.71 -8.58
CA ILE A 214 13.10 23.48 -10.02
C ILE A 214 11.93 22.89 -10.81
N ASN A 215 10.82 22.48 -10.18
CA ASN A 215 9.80 21.65 -10.85
C ASN A 215 10.48 20.50 -11.64
N ILE A 216 11.63 20.04 -11.14
CA ILE A 216 12.47 19.07 -11.84
C ILE A 216 11.79 17.73 -11.68
N ASP A 217 11.55 17.12 -12.82
CA ASP A 217 11.20 15.73 -12.90
C ASP A 217 12.43 14.90 -12.50
N ILE A 218 12.37 14.26 -11.33
CA ILE A 218 13.45 13.39 -10.83
C ILE A 218 13.49 12.04 -11.56
N ARG A 219 12.58 11.80 -12.51
CA ARG A 219 12.48 10.56 -13.30
C ARG A 219 13.64 10.36 -14.28
N GLY A 220 14.45 11.39 -14.51
CA GLY A 220 15.62 11.35 -15.42
C GLY A 220 15.27 11.60 -16.87
#